data_AF-A0A2P6NWT2-F1
#
_entry.id   AF-A0A2P6NWT2-F1
#
_cell.length_a   1.000
_cell.length_b   1.000
_cell.length_c   1.000
_cell.angle_alpha   90.00
_cell.angle_beta   90.00
_cell.angle_gamma   90.00
#
_symmetry.space_group_name_H-M   'P 1'
#
loop_
_entity.id
_entity.type
_entity.pdbx_description
1 polymer ?
#
loop_
_entity_poly.entity_id
_entity_poly.type
_entity_poly.pdbx_seq_one_letter_code
_entity_poly.pdbx_strand_id
1 'polypeptide(L)'
;MSRPNKSTSLSPQPAGRPSFHKHNTVDNLFASFYGFRGGRLLVQVIEATQLAKECNCYCELHFGVMKERTRTISKGERRAWREEFLFETEQSLDLRILCYKANKSPISKPKLLGQITIPVSSLLDGDIHKGLYHLTKEDDKTPVGKLELQLQYTSEMERNRDYILAKENKQLLMKCLTHQDLVLICVLCRTYETEELSKAVIRLFNSEGQALRLLVQLMFRDLKTTNNEDVLFRNDTISTKTTRNYFKMIGNDYVHHTLSQLIQRVIAFPKGYEVDPSKMKPEELPNLKQNQERLIEITHEFLDVIFDSTDRVPTKFLSLLRVLVKQCFPSKELRAIGTVLFLRFLVPAITTPQSYDIVPREVSDADARRALTLIAKIIQNLANEMKEFKEGYMQPLNSILSTNTGRIKMYLDIVSTVPAVQTEDKKRQPFTENDRLKCLALITGILLKNLNNFEEKLMEDPRMKDSATIQTVREQFHEVKSALEKPVDSLDVRAANKAEMP
;
A
#
# COMPACT_ATOMS: atom_id res chain seq x y z
N MET A 1 -24.79 -61.56 -6.41
CA MET A 1 -24.93 -60.76 -7.65
C MET A 1 -25.96 -59.68 -7.41
N SER A 2 -25.52 -58.49 -6.98
CA SER A 2 -26.45 -57.41 -6.62
C SER A 2 -25.80 -56.04 -6.88
N ARG A 3 -26.24 -55.38 -7.96
CA ARG A 3 -26.17 -53.95 -8.33
C ARG A 3 -24.81 -53.21 -8.30
N PRO A 4 -24.37 -52.59 -9.42
CA PRO A 4 -23.45 -51.47 -9.36
C PRO A 4 -24.19 -50.12 -9.32
N ASN A 5 -23.65 -49.23 -8.49
CA ASN A 5 -24.08 -47.86 -8.24
C ASN A 5 -23.52 -46.87 -9.28
N LYS A 6 -24.30 -45.81 -9.47
CA LYS A 6 -24.04 -44.50 -10.10
C LYS A 6 -22.57 -44.11 -10.32
N SER A 7 -22.19 -43.88 -11.57
CA SER A 7 -21.03 -43.08 -11.98
C SER A 7 -21.48 -41.64 -12.28
N THR A 8 -21.27 -40.72 -11.34
CA THR A 8 -21.30 -39.27 -11.58
C THR A 8 -19.97 -38.85 -12.20
N SER A 9 -19.99 -38.55 -13.51
CA SER A 9 -18.88 -37.93 -14.22
C SER A 9 -18.71 -36.48 -13.76
N LEU A 10 -17.56 -36.18 -13.18
CA LEU A 10 -17.10 -34.84 -12.82
C LEU A 10 -17.02 -33.94 -14.06
N SER A 11 -17.66 -32.78 -13.97
CA SER A 11 -17.49 -31.65 -14.88
C SER A 11 -16.05 -31.12 -14.80
N PRO A 12 -15.39 -30.77 -15.92
CA PRO A 12 -14.07 -30.14 -15.86
C PRO A 12 -14.18 -28.73 -15.30
N GLN A 13 -13.50 -28.48 -14.18
CA GLN A 13 -13.30 -27.13 -13.64
C GLN A 13 -12.51 -26.27 -14.65
N PRO A 14 -12.84 -24.99 -14.83
CA PRO A 14 -12.05 -24.11 -15.67
C PRO A 14 -10.67 -23.91 -15.04
N ALA A 15 -9.64 -24.09 -15.87
CA ALA A 15 -8.23 -23.96 -15.53
C ALA A 15 -7.97 -22.67 -14.72
N GLY A 16 -7.35 -22.85 -13.56
CA GLY A 16 -6.96 -21.77 -12.68
C GLY A 16 -6.13 -20.72 -13.41
N ARG A 17 -6.48 -19.44 -13.22
CA ARG A 17 -5.61 -18.33 -13.59
C ARG A 17 -4.26 -18.52 -12.89
N PRO A 18 -3.12 -18.33 -13.59
CA PRO A 18 -1.83 -18.35 -12.93
C PRO A 18 -1.77 -17.20 -11.93
N SER A 19 -1.66 -17.53 -10.65
CA SER A 19 -1.40 -16.56 -9.59
C SER A 19 0.05 -16.08 -9.72
N PHE A 20 0.26 -14.94 -10.36
CA PHE A 20 1.54 -14.25 -10.26
C PHE A 20 1.74 -13.81 -8.81
N HIS A 21 2.65 -14.48 -8.11
CA HIS A 21 3.01 -14.17 -6.74
C HIS A 21 3.74 -12.82 -6.69
N LYS A 22 3.07 -11.85 -6.08
CA LYS A 22 3.48 -10.46 -5.95
C LYS A 22 4.28 -10.30 -4.66
N HIS A 23 5.61 -10.35 -4.78
CA HIS A 23 6.56 -10.11 -3.69
C HIS A 23 6.50 -8.66 -3.17
N ASN A 24 7.02 -8.39 -1.98
CA ASN A 24 7.31 -7.06 -1.41
C ASN A 24 8.33 -6.23 -2.24
N THR A 25 8.35 -6.38 -3.56
CA THR A 25 9.18 -5.59 -4.46
C THR A 25 8.57 -4.23 -4.69
N VAL A 26 9.45 -3.27 -4.98
CA VAL A 26 9.16 -1.93 -5.50
C VAL A 26 8.07 -1.94 -6.55
N ASP A 27 8.06 -2.99 -7.37
CA ASP A 27 7.14 -3.16 -8.47
C ASP A 27 5.68 -3.24 -8.01
N ASN A 28 5.35 -3.81 -6.85
CA ASN A 28 3.95 -3.83 -6.42
C ASN A 28 3.45 -2.51 -5.83
N LEU A 29 4.35 -1.68 -5.28
CA LEU A 29 3.98 -0.35 -4.80
C LEU A 29 3.69 0.60 -5.97
N PHE A 30 4.37 0.42 -7.12
CA PHE A 30 4.34 1.39 -8.22
C PHE A 30 3.75 0.86 -9.53
N ALA A 31 3.58 -0.46 -9.72
CA ALA A 31 2.95 -1.02 -10.93
C ALA A 31 1.49 -0.62 -11.07
N SER A 32 0.83 -0.20 -9.98
CA SER A 32 -0.51 0.40 -10.03
C SER A 32 -0.50 1.89 -10.39
N PHE A 33 0.67 2.54 -10.42
CA PHE A 33 0.77 4.00 -10.56
C PHE A 33 1.56 4.46 -11.80
N TYR A 34 2.55 3.69 -12.29
CA TYR A 34 3.44 4.15 -13.37
C TYR A 34 3.95 2.98 -14.25
N GLY A 35 4.38 3.30 -15.47
CA GLY A 35 4.85 2.31 -16.44
C GLY A 35 3.73 1.76 -17.32
N PHE A 36 2.65 2.54 -17.47
CA PHE A 36 1.53 2.15 -18.32
C PHE A 36 1.94 2.20 -19.78
N ARG A 37 1.60 1.16 -20.54
CA ARG A 37 1.60 1.19 -21.99
C ARG A 37 0.18 1.44 -22.46
N GLY A 38 0.00 2.46 -23.30
CA GLY A 38 -1.29 2.83 -23.84
C GLY A 38 -2.19 3.71 -22.98
N GLY A 39 -3.20 4.26 -23.65
CA GLY A 39 -4.25 5.06 -23.04
C GLY A 39 -5.29 4.21 -22.31
N ARG A 40 -6.04 4.86 -21.42
CA ARG A 40 -7.14 4.29 -20.66
C ARG A 40 -8.43 4.99 -21.07
N LEU A 41 -9.47 4.23 -21.39
CA LEU A 41 -10.81 4.76 -21.68
C LEU A 41 -11.81 4.17 -20.69
N LEU A 42 -12.42 5.03 -19.87
CA LEU A 42 -13.56 4.69 -19.05
C LEU A 42 -14.84 5.04 -19.81
N VAL A 43 -15.74 4.07 -19.94
CA VAL A 43 -17.04 4.25 -20.63
C VAL A 43 -18.15 3.83 -19.69
N GLN A 44 -19.01 4.78 -19.33
CA GLN A 44 -20.25 4.49 -18.64
C GLN A 44 -21.43 4.59 -19.61
N VAL A 45 -22.14 3.47 -19.77
CA VAL A 45 -23.39 3.41 -20.53
C VAL A 45 -24.54 3.67 -19.57
N ILE A 46 -25.10 4.87 -19.60
CA ILE A 46 -26.09 5.32 -18.61
C ILE A 46 -27.48 4.82 -19.02
N GLU A 47 -28.05 5.40 -20.08
CA GLU A 47 -29.35 5.02 -20.58
C GLU A 47 -29.52 5.29 -22.08
N ALA A 48 -30.42 4.55 -22.72
CA ALA A 48 -30.87 4.84 -24.08
C ALA A 48 -32.22 5.55 -24.07
N THR A 49 -32.34 6.60 -24.87
CA THR A 49 -33.59 7.31 -25.15
C THR A 49 -33.95 7.15 -26.62
N GLN A 50 -35.24 7.24 -26.95
CA GLN A 50 -35.74 7.16 -28.33
C GLN A 50 -35.40 5.85 -29.08
N LEU A 51 -34.95 4.82 -28.37
CA LEU A 51 -34.71 3.48 -28.90
C LEU A 51 -35.99 2.65 -28.81
N ALA A 52 -36.26 1.82 -29.83
CA ALA A 52 -37.45 0.97 -29.91
C ALA A 52 -37.66 0.13 -28.62
N LYS A 53 -38.78 0.36 -27.93
CA LYS A 53 -39.09 -0.28 -26.62
C LYS A 53 -39.56 -1.73 -26.73
N GLU A 54 -39.84 -2.21 -27.93
CA GLU A 54 -40.55 -3.47 -28.19
C GLU A 54 -39.67 -4.73 -28.17
N CYS A 55 -38.36 -4.60 -27.94
CA CYS A 55 -37.43 -5.73 -27.99
C CYS A 55 -36.48 -5.78 -26.80
N ASN A 56 -35.94 -6.96 -26.48
CA ASN A 56 -34.83 -7.03 -25.53
C ASN A 56 -33.58 -6.47 -26.24
N CYS A 57 -32.76 -5.66 -25.56
CA CYS A 57 -31.57 -5.08 -26.18
C CYS A 57 -30.37 -5.01 -25.24
N TYR A 58 -29.18 -4.95 -25.84
CA TYR A 58 -27.90 -4.76 -25.16
C TYR A 58 -26.96 -3.99 -26.07
N CYS A 59 -25.88 -3.44 -25.51
CA CYS A 59 -24.82 -2.77 -26.25
C CYS A 59 -23.53 -3.59 -26.18
N GLU A 60 -22.84 -3.70 -27.31
CA GLU A 60 -21.46 -4.19 -27.36
C GLU A 60 -20.55 -2.99 -27.59
N LEU A 61 -19.55 -2.85 -26.73
CA LEU A 61 -18.55 -1.79 -26.79
C LEU A 61 -17.27 -2.39 -27.36
N HIS A 62 -16.71 -1.72 -28.36
CA HIS A 62 -15.51 -2.14 -29.06
C HIS A 62 -14.49 -1.02 -28.99
N PHE A 63 -13.30 -1.35 -28.47
CA PHE A 63 -12.17 -0.44 -28.42
C PHE A 63 -10.91 -1.19 -28.87
N GLY A 64 -10.57 -1.03 -30.15
CA GLY A 64 -9.58 -1.89 -30.82
C GLY A 64 -9.96 -3.36 -30.79
N VAL A 65 -9.07 -4.19 -30.24
CA VAL A 65 -9.29 -5.64 -30.08
C VAL A 65 -10.15 -5.99 -28.87
N MET A 66 -10.36 -5.03 -27.96
CA MET A 66 -11.14 -5.25 -26.74
C MET A 66 -12.63 -5.14 -27.05
N LYS A 67 -13.41 -6.03 -26.44
CA LYS A 67 -14.86 -6.08 -26.57
C LYS A 67 -15.50 -6.32 -25.21
N GLU A 68 -16.40 -5.43 -24.83
CA GLU A 68 -17.24 -5.59 -23.64
C GLU A 68 -18.73 -5.52 -24.02
N ARG A 69 -19.59 -5.99 -23.12
CA ARG A 69 -21.03 -6.07 -23.38
C ARG A 69 -21.84 -5.71 -22.15
N THR A 70 -22.87 -4.89 -22.34
CA THR A 70 -23.82 -4.58 -21.28
C THR A 70 -24.81 -5.72 -21.00
N ARG A 71 -25.47 -5.70 -19.83
CA ARG A 71 -26.59 -6.61 -19.58
C ARG A 71 -27.70 -6.43 -20.60
N THR A 72 -28.51 -7.46 -20.79
CA THR A 72 -29.69 -7.33 -21.66
C THR A 72 -30.84 -6.71 -20.87
N ILE A 73 -31.39 -5.60 -21.36
CA ILE A 73 -32.60 -4.97 -20.80
C ILE A 73 -33.82 -5.54 -21.52
N SER A 74 -34.85 -5.93 -20.76
CA SER A 74 -36.05 -6.55 -21.32
C SER A 74 -36.97 -5.53 -21.98
N LYS A 75 -37.84 -5.99 -22.89
CA LYS A 75 -38.89 -5.16 -23.48
C LYS A 75 -39.76 -4.50 -22.38
N GLY A 76 -40.15 -3.25 -22.59
CA GLY A 76 -41.00 -2.50 -21.65
C GLY A 76 -40.29 -1.88 -20.43
N GLU A 77 -39.05 -2.26 -20.14
CA GLU A 77 -38.26 -1.65 -19.06
C GLU A 77 -37.66 -0.29 -19.47
N ARG A 78 -37.34 0.54 -18.48
CA ARG A 78 -36.51 1.73 -18.70
C ARG A 78 -35.13 1.26 -19.18
N ARG A 79 -34.65 1.80 -20.30
CA ARG A 79 -33.37 1.44 -20.93
C ARG A 79 -32.17 2.03 -20.19
N ALA A 80 -32.06 1.79 -18.89
CA ALA A 80 -30.95 2.25 -18.07
C ALA A 80 -30.04 1.08 -17.70
N TRP A 81 -28.80 1.09 -18.20
CA TRP A 81 -27.77 0.13 -17.84
C TRP A 81 -27.05 0.59 -16.58
N ARG A 82 -26.53 1.82 -16.61
CA ARG A 82 -25.65 2.38 -15.57
C ARG A 82 -24.45 1.46 -15.31
N GLU A 83 -23.92 0.91 -16.40
CA GLU A 83 -22.79 -0.02 -16.38
C GLU A 83 -21.54 0.72 -16.83
N GLU A 84 -20.41 0.41 -16.20
CA GLU A 84 -19.11 1.02 -16.45
C GLU A 84 -18.14 -0.03 -17.00
N PHE A 85 -17.38 0.36 -18.02
CA PHE A 85 -16.41 -0.47 -18.70
C PHE A 85 -15.07 0.27 -18.77
N LEU A 86 -13.99 -0.46 -18.50
CA LEU A 86 -12.63 0.06 -18.53
C LEU A 86 -11.86 -0.61 -19.66
N PHE A 87 -11.31 0.19 -20.57
CA PHE A 87 -10.45 -0.29 -21.65
C PHE A 87 -9.05 0.29 -21.51
N GLU A 88 -8.03 -0.51 -21.81
CA GLU A 88 -6.62 -0.09 -21.82
C GLU A 88 -5.96 -0.62 -23.10
N THR A 89 -5.38 0.26 -23.91
CA THR A 89 -4.80 -0.12 -25.22
C THR A 89 -3.66 0.79 -25.60
N GLU A 90 -2.62 0.20 -26.20
CA GLU A 90 -1.44 0.88 -26.76
C GLU A 90 -1.79 1.76 -27.97
N GLN A 91 -2.92 1.51 -28.62
CA GLN A 91 -3.39 2.28 -29.76
C GLN A 91 -4.57 3.18 -29.37
N SER A 92 -4.47 4.48 -29.64
CA SER A 92 -5.62 5.39 -29.58
C SER A 92 -6.52 5.11 -30.79
N LEU A 93 -7.71 4.59 -30.54
CA LEU A 93 -8.66 4.12 -31.57
C LEU A 93 -10.03 4.76 -31.37
N ASP A 94 -10.96 4.55 -32.30
CA ASP A 94 -12.35 4.97 -32.12
C ASP A 94 -13.09 3.99 -31.19
N LEU A 95 -13.86 4.51 -30.25
CA LEU A 95 -14.83 3.73 -29.49
C LEU A 95 -16.05 3.47 -30.38
N ARG A 96 -16.33 2.19 -30.67
CA ARG A 96 -17.55 1.80 -31.38
C ARG A 96 -18.52 1.13 -30.43
N ILE A 97 -19.76 1.59 -30.40
CA ILE A 97 -20.83 0.99 -29.60
C ILE A 97 -21.92 0.48 -30.54
N LEU A 98 -22.17 -0.82 -30.51
CA LEU A 98 -23.15 -1.51 -31.33
C LEU A 98 -24.34 -1.92 -30.46
N CYS A 99 -25.53 -1.38 -30.73
CA CYS A 99 -26.73 -1.76 -30.01
C CYS A 99 -27.45 -2.89 -30.74
N TYR A 100 -27.65 -4.02 -30.08
CA TYR A 100 -28.28 -5.21 -30.66
C TYR A 100 -29.65 -5.48 -30.05
N LYS A 101 -30.54 -6.04 -30.89
CA LYS A 101 -31.73 -6.74 -30.44
C LYS A 101 -31.34 -8.15 -30.00
N ALA A 102 -31.60 -8.46 -28.74
CA ALA A 102 -31.41 -9.79 -28.18
C ALA A 102 -32.41 -10.79 -28.79
N ASN A 103 -31.89 -11.95 -29.17
CA ASN A 103 -32.67 -13.02 -29.78
C ASN A 103 -33.38 -13.86 -28.73
N LYS A 104 -34.49 -14.50 -29.14
CA LYS A 104 -35.20 -15.49 -28.33
C LYS A 104 -34.51 -16.86 -28.31
N SER A 105 -33.61 -17.14 -29.27
CA SER A 105 -32.89 -18.40 -29.42
C SER A 105 -31.38 -18.15 -29.58
N PRO A 106 -30.51 -18.99 -28.99
CA PRO A 106 -29.06 -18.82 -29.02
C PRO A 106 -28.39 -19.07 -30.38
N ILE A 107 -29.11 -19.61 -31.37
CA ILE A 107 -28.55 -20.04 -32.67
C ILE A 107 -28.63 -18.93 -33.74
N SER A 108 -29.56 -17.98 -33.63
CA SER A 108 -29.71 -16.90 -34.60
C SER A 108 -28.72 -15.77 -34.33
N LYS A 109 -28.18 -15.14 -35.40
CA LYS A 109 -27.34 -13.94 -35.27
C LYS A 109 -28.17 -12.77 -34.73
N PRO A 110 -27.67 -11.99 -33.75
CA PRO A 110 -28.40 -10.83 -33.21
C PRO A 110 -28.56 -9.75 -34.29
N LYS A 111 -29.71 -9.07 -34.30
CA LYS A 111 -29.97 -7.99 -35.27
C LYS A 111 -29.41 -6.68 -34.73
N LEU A 112 -28.51 -6.04 -35.47
CA LEU A 112 -28.01 -4.70 -35.16
C LEU A 112 -29.15 -3.68 -35.28
N LEU A 113 -29.34 -2.88 -34.23
CA LEU A 113 -30.32 -1.79 -34.20
C LEU A 113 -29.69 -0.50 -34.70
N GLY A 114 -28.47 -0.20 -34.24
CA GLY A 114 -27.69 0.96 -34.64
C GLY A 114 -26.33 0.99 -33.96
N GLN A 115 -25.49 1.91 -34.40
CA GLN A 115 -24.12 2.07 -33.95
C GLN A 115 -23.78 3.53 -33.63
N ILE A 116 -22.80 3.70 -32.75
CA ILE A 116 -22.12 4.96 -32.43
C ILE A 116 -20.62 4.73 -32.68
N THR A 117 -19.95 5.69 -33.30
CA THR A 117 -18.48 5.73 -33.37
C THR A 117 -18.03 7.06 -32.80
N ILE A 118 -17.18 7.01 -31.76
CA ILE A 118 -16.65 8.18 -31.07
C ILE A 118 -15.12 8.17 -31.24
N PRO A 119 -14.56 9.12 -31.99
CA PRO A 119 -13.11 9.29 -32.06
C PRO A 119 -12.57 9.68 -30.69
N VAL A 120 -11.67 8.89 -30.12
CA VAL A 120 -11.06 9.25 -28.83
C VAL A 120 -10.23 10.53 -28.93
N SER A 121 -9.69 10.84 -30.11
CA SER A 121 -8.99 12.09 -30.37
C SER A 121 -9.87 13.35 -30.22
N SER A 122 -11.20 13.23 -30.19
CA SER A 122 -12.09 14.37 -29.91
C SER A 122 -12.33 14.59 -28.42
N LEU A 123 -11.84 13.71 -27.56
CA LEU A 123 -11.95 13.84 -26.11
C LEU A 123 -10.71 14.60 -25.59
N LEU A 124 -10.94 15.59 -24.74
CA LEU A 124 -9.86 16.22 -23.97
C LEU A 124 -9.31 15.23 -22.95
N ASP A 125 -7.98 15.23 -22.80
CA ASP A 125 -7.30 14.23 -21.97
C ASP A 125 -7.61 14.44 -20.48
N GLY A 126 -7.98 13.38 -19.78
CA GLY A 126 -8.37 13.41 -18.37
C GLY A 126 -9.80 13.91 -18.09
N ASP A 127 -10.45 14.59 -19.03
CA ASP A 127 -11.75 15.22 -18.82
C ASP A 127 -12.93 14.24 -18.90
N ILE A 128 -13.94 14.48 -18.05
CA ILE A 128 -15.19 13.72 -18.06
C ILE A 128 -16.15 14.31 -19.10
N HIS A 129 -16.37 13.57 -20.17
CA HIS A 129 -17.26 13.94 -21.26
C HIS A 129 -18.61 13.23 -21.12
N LYS A 130 -19.59 13.96 -20.60
CA LYS A 130 -20.98 13.47 -20.51
C LYS A 130 -21.82 14.02 -21.66
N GLY A 131 -22.49 13.14 -22.39
CA GLY A 131 -23.26 13.57 -23.57
C GLY A 131 -24.27 12.55 -24.08
N LEU A 132 -25.14 13.04 -24.98
CA LEU A 132 -26.11 12.23 -25.71
C LEU A 132 -25.59 11.94 -27.12
N TYR A 133 -25.36 10.66 -27.42
CA TYR A 133 -24.78 10.19 -28.68
C TYR A 133 -25.85 9.50 -29.52
N HIS A 134 -25.93 9.83 -30.80
CA HIS A 134 -26.97 9.30 -31.70
C HIS A 134 -26.59 7.90 -32.19
N LEU A 135 -27.47 6.92 -31.96
CA LEU A 135 -27.40 5.61 -32.60
C LEU A 135 -27.88 5.75 -34.04
N THR A 136 -27.05 5.34 -34.99
CA THR A 136 -27.35 5.42 -36.43
C THR A 136 -27.30 4.02 -37.06
N LYS A 137 -28.13 3.76 -38.07
CA LYS A 137 -27.99 2.49 -38.83
C LYS A 137 -26.71 2.49 -39.65
N GLU A 138 -26.16 1.31 -39.89
CA GLU A 138 -24.93 1.13 -40.67
C GLU A 138 -25.10 1.55 -42.13
N ASP A 139 -26.24 1.21 -42.75
CA ASP A 139 -26.45 1.39 -44.19
C ASP A 139 -26.72 2.86 -44.61
N ASP A 140 -27.58 3.56 -43.85
CA ASP A 140 -28.15 4.86 -44.25
C ASP A 140 -27.90 5.99 -43.24
N LYS A 141 -27.17 5.70 -42.15
CA LYS A 141 -26.91 6.62 -41.02
C LYS A 141 -28.18 7.22 -40.40
N THR A 142 -29.35 6.62 -40.61
CA THR A 142 -30.59 7.13 -40.04
C THR A 142 -30.58 6.98 -38.50
N PRO A 143 -30.99 8.03 -37.75
CA PRO A 143 -31.01 7.96 -36.29
C PRO A 143 -32.12 7.02 -35.81
N VAL A 144 -31.75 6.06 -34.96
CA VAL A 144 -32.65 5.04 -34.40
C VAL A 144 -32.84 5.14 -32.88
N GLY A 145 -32.12 6.06 -32.24
CA GLY A 145 -32.16 6.32 -30.82
C GLY A 145 -30.96 7.15 -30.37
N LYS A 146 -30.88 7.43 -29.07
CA LYS A 146 -29.72 8.10 -28.46
C LYS A 146 -29.26 7.32 -27.24
N LEU A 147 -27.96 7.36 -26.97
CA LEU A 147 -27.33 6.77 -25.80
C LEU A 147 -26.70 7.89 -24.98
N GLU A 148 -27.09 8.01 -23.72
CA GLU A 148 -26.40 8.86 -22.75
C GLU A 148 -25.16 8.11 -22.27
N LEU A 149 -24.00 8.72 -22.51
CA LEU A 149 -22.70 8.17 -22.14
C LEU A 149 -21.94 9.17 -21.28
N GLN A 150 -21.10 8.63 -20.40
CA GLN A 150 -20.04 9.37 -19.75
C GLN A 150 -18.71 8.70 -20.11
N LEU A 151 -17.82 9.47 -20.73
CA LEU A 151 -16.53 9.00 -21.24
C LEU A 151 -15.41 9.74 -20.54
N GLN A 152 -14.33 9.05 -20.21
CA GLN A 152 -13.09 9.67 -19.74
C GLN A 152 -11.93 8.94 -20.37
N TYR A 153 -11.20 9.63 -21.25
CA TYR A 153 -9.96 9.13 -21.81
C TYR A 153 -8.77 9.70 -21.03
N THR A 154 -7.75 8.88 -20.79
CA THR A 154 -6.48 9.30 -20.22
C THR A 154 -5.36 8.70 -21.07
N SER A 155 -4.61 9.52 -21.80
CA SER A 155 -3.53 9.07 -22.67
C SER A 155 -2.41 8.41 -21.89
N GLU A 156 -1.56 7.63 -22.56
CA GLU A 156 -0.36 7.05 -21.95
C GLU A 156 0.53 8.12 -21.31
N MET A 157 0.64 9.28 -21.98
CA MET A 157 1.45 10.40 -21.54
C MET A 157 0.91 11.00 -20.23
N GLU A 158 -0.39 11.25 -20.15
CA GLU A 158 -1.01 11.77 -18.93
C GLU A 158 -1.01 10.73 -17.80
N ARG A 159 -1.23 9.46 -18.11
CA ARG A 159 -1.11 8.35 -17.13
C ARG A 159 0.30 8.25 -16.54
N ASN A 160 1.33 8.60 -17.29
CA ASN A 160 2.72 8.58 -16.85
C ASN A 160 3.27 9.99 -16.53
N ARG A 161 2.40 11.02 -16.45
CA ARG A 161 2.80 12.44 -16.28
C ARG A 161 3.76 12.65 -15.12
N ASP A 162 3.43 12.13 -13.94
CA ASP A 162 4.27 12.33 -12.75
C ASP A 162 5.66 11.70 -12.93
N TYR A 163 5.75 10.57 -13.63
CA TYR A 163 7.00 9.88 -13.90
C TYR A 163 7.86 10.66 -14.91
N ILE A 164 7.25 11.16 -15.99
CA ILE A 164 7.94 11.99 -16.99
C ILE A 164 8.51 13.25 -16.31
N LEU A 165 7.68 13.97 -15.55
CA LEU A 165 8.11 15.17 -14.82
C LEU A 165 9.19 14.87 -13.78
N ALA A 166 9.09 13.75 -13.06
CA ALA A 166 10.12 13.32 -12.12
C ALA A 166 11.45 12.98 -12.80
N LYS A 167 11.40 12.35 -13.98
CA LYS A 167 12.59 12.00 -14.77
C LYS A 167 13.33 13.24 -15.25
N GLU A 168 12.61 14.19 -15.82
CA GLU A 168 13.21 15.42 -16.36
C GLU A 168 13.75 16.33 -15.27
N ASN A 169 13.06 16.42 -14.14
CA ASN A 169 13.42 17.30 -13.04
C ASN A 169 14.16 16.59 -11.89
N LYS A 170 14.67 15.37 -12.13
CA LYS A 170 15.29 14.53 -11.10
C LYS A 170 16.34 15.25 -10.28
N GLN A 171 17.30 15.91 -10.93
CA GLN A 171 18.40 16.58 -10.22
C GLN A 171 17.91 17.70 -9.31
N LEU A 172 16.98 18.52 -9.81
CA LEU A 172 16.35 19.59 -9.06
C LEU A 172 15.56 19.04 -7.86
N LEU A 173 14.68 18.06 -8.09
CA LEU A 173 13.88 17.43 -7.05
C LEU A 173 14.78 16.83 -5.95
N MET A 174 15.83 16.10 -6.31
CA MET A 174 16.78 15.54 -5.35
C MET A 174 17.49 16.62 -4.53
N LYS A 175 17.98 17.68 -5.18
CA LYS A 175 18.64 18.81 -4.51
C LYS A 175 17.72 19.48 -3.48
N CYS A 176 16.47 19.75 -3.85
CA CYS A 176 15.50 20.40 -2.97
C CYS A 176 15.04 19.49 -1.83
N LEU A 177 14.70 18.22 -2.13
CA LEU A 177 14.18 17.29 -1.12
C LEU A 177 15.24 16.93 -0.06
N THR A 178 16.52 16.85 -0.46
CA THR A 178 17.64 16.45 0.43
C THR A 178 18.40 17.62 1.05
N HIS A 179 17.90 18.85 0.89
CA HIS A 179 18.51 20.07 1.43
C HIS A 179 18.85 19.98 2.93
N GLN A 180 19.82 20.76 3.42
CA GLN A 180 20.37 20.69 4.79
C GLN A 180 19.31 20.74 5.92
N ASP A 181 18.16 21.39 5.68
CA ASP A 181 17.12 21.54 6.71
C ASP A 181 15.96 20.55 6.56
N LEU A 182 15.90 19.80 5.45
CA LEU A 182 14.82 18.87 5.10
C LEU A 182 13.41 19.47 5.25
N VAL A 183 13.26 20.79 5.09
CA VAL A 183 11.99 21.49 5.35
C VAL A 183 10.91 20.97 4.41
N LEU A 184 11.17 21.00 3.09
CA LEU A 184 10.21 20.58 2.07
C LEU A 184 9.69 19.17 2.30
N ILE A 185 10.60 18.19 2.45
CA ILE A 185 10.19 16.79 2.62
C ILE A 185 9.47 16.56 3.95
N CYS A 186 9.89 17.23 5.03
CA CYS A 186 9.22 17.08 6.33
C CYS A 186 7.81 17.69 6.29
N VAL A 187 7.63 18.84 5.63
CA VAL A 187 6.30 19.42 5.41
C VAL A 187 5.45 18.46 4.58
N LEU A 188 5.99 17.93 3.48
CA LEU A 188 5.27 17.03 2.58
C LEU A 188 4.76 15.80 3.33
N CYS A 189 5.67 15.14 4.06
CA CYS A 189 5.36 13.97 4.88
C CYS A 189 4.19 14.23 5.84
N ARG A 190 4.18 15.37 6.52
CA ARG A 190 3.17 15.69 7.54
C ARG A 190 1.86 16.22 6.96
N THR A 191 1.88 16.80 5.77
CA THR A 191 0.66 17.30 5.13
C THR A 191 -0.18 16.15 4.58
N TYR A 192 0.45 15.11 4.02
CA TYR A 192 -0.27 14.03 3.32
C TYR A 192 -0.30 12.69 4.07
N GLU A 193 0.63 12.44 4.99
CA GLU A 193 0.66 11.30 5.93
C GLU A 193 0.28 9.90 5.38
N THR A 194 0.49 9.65 4.08
CA THR A 194 0.11 8.37 3.46
C THR A 194 1.16 7.27 3.67
N GLU A 195 0.73 6.01 3.62
CA GLU A 195 1.63 4.86 3.73
C GLU A 195 2.59 4.79 2.54
N GLU A 196 2.10 5.09 1.33
CA GLU A 196 2.85 5.10 0.08
C GLU A 196 3.95 6.16 0.10
N LEU A 197 3.65 7.37 0.61
CA LEU A 197 4.62 8.43 0.78
C LEU A 197 5.71 8.00 1.77
N SER A 198 5.33 7.41 2.90
CA SER A 198 6.30 6.94 3.90
C SER A 198 7.28 5.91 3.33
N LYS A 199 6.79 4.98 2.48
CA LYS A 199 7.61 3.98 1.78
C LYS A 199 8.50 4.60 0.72
N ALA A 200 7.98 5.51 -0.10
CA ALA A 200 8.74 6.16 -1.16
C ALA A 200 9.89 7.00 -0.58
N VAL A 201 9.59 7.83 0.42
CA VAL A 201 10.57 8.75 1.00
C VAL A 201 11.65 8.00 1.76
N ILE A 202 11.32 7.00 2.59
CA ILE A 202 12.36 6.29 3.35
C ILE A 202 13.31 5.51 2.44
N ARG A 203 12.81 4.96 1.34
CA ARG A 203 13.62 4.22 0.37
C ARG A 203 14.53 5.15 -0.41
N LEU A 204 13.99 6.28 -0.87
CA LEU A 204 14.77 7.33 -1.52
C LEU A 204 15.87 7.86 -0.60
N PHE A 205 15.54 8.20 0.64
CA PHE A 205 16.53 8.72 1.59
C PHE A 205 17.56 7.66 2.00
N ASN A 206 17.17 6.39 2.04
CA ASN A 206 18.11 5.31 2.30
C ASN A 206 19.11 5.12 1.14
N SER A 207 18.68 5.24 -0.12
CA SER A 207 19.59 5.14 -1.27
C SER A 207 20.62 6.27 -1.31
N GLU A 208 20.27 7.43 -0.75
CA GLU A 208 21.19 8.58 -0.62
C GLU A 208 21.99 8.59 0.70
N GLY A 209 21.88 7.55 1.54
CA GLY A 209 22.57 7.50 2.84
C GLY A 209 22.03 8.45 3.91
N GLN A 210 20.84 9.02 3.71
CA GLN A 210 20.22 10.05 4.55
C GLN A 210 19.00 9.57 5.34
N ALA A 211 18.68 8.27 5.35
CA ALA A 211 17.51 7.72 6.05
C ALA A 211 17.44 8.11 7.53
N LEU A 212 18.56 7.94 8.26
CA LEU A 212 18.62 8.28 9.68
C LEU A 212 18.35 9.78 9.93
N ARG A 213 18.90 10.64 9.06
CA ARG A 213 18.71 12.09 9.15
C ARG A 213 17.25 12.50 8.98
N LEU A 214 16.55 11.90 8.01
CA LEU A 214 15.12 12.10 7.83
C LEU A 214 14.32 11.62 9.04
N LEU A 215 14.56 10.39 9.50
CA LEU A 215 13.83 9.81 10.62
C LEU A 215 13.99 10.65 11.90
N VAL A 216 15.21 11.11 12.18
CA VAL A 216 15.49 12.02 13.31
C VAL A 216 14.65 13.30 13.20
N GLN A 217 14.58 13.94 12.03
CA GLN A 217 13.79 15.16 11.83
C GLN A 217 12.28 14.93 12.03
N LEU A 218 11.73 13.85 11.48
CA LEU A 218 10.31 13.51 11.64
C LEU A 218 9.98 13.19 13.11
N MET A 219 10.79 12.35 13.76
CA MET A 219 10.56 11.91 15.14
C MET A 219 10.78 13.03 16.16
N PHE A 220 11.76 13.90 15.94
CA PHE A 220 12.01 15.04 16.84
C PHE A 220 10.82 16.00 16.87
N ARG A 221 10.14 16.20 15.74
CA ARG A 221 8.92 17.00 15.73
C ARG A 221 7.80 16.35 16.53
N ASP A 222 7.56 15.06 16.33
CA ASP A 222 6.54 14.33 17.10
C ASP A 222 6.81 14.43 18.61
N LEU A 223 8.08 14.37 19.03
CA LEU A 223 8.48 14.61 20.41
C LEU A 223 8.14 16.04 20.87
N LYS A 224 8.43 17.06 20.06
CA LYS A 224 8.12 18.46 20.39
C LYS A 224 6.63 18.78 20.44
N THR A 225 5.79 18.04 19.72
CA THR A 225 4.33 18.24 19.70
C THR A 225 3.58 17.35 20.68
N THR A 226 4.23 16.34 21.28
CA THR A 226 3.59 15.41 22.20
C THR A 226 3.47 16.03 23.60
N ASN A 227 2.24 16.10 24.13
CA ASN A 227 1.99 16.57 25.49
C ASN A 227 1.93 15.44 26.54
N ASN A 228 1.78 14.19 26.10
CA ASN A 228 1.66 13.04 26.97
C ASN A 228 2.75 12.00 26.65
N GLU A 229 3.68 11.85 27.58
CA GLU A 229 4.80 10.91 27.48
C GLU A 229 4.38 9.42 27.42
N ASP A 230 3.17 9.07 27.89
CA ASP A 230 2.69 7.70 27.86
C ASP A 230 2.30 7.20 26.47
N VAL A 231 2.04 8.12 25.53
CA VAL A 231 1.58 7.80 24.16
C VAL A 231 2.68 7.98 23.09
N LEU A 232 3.93 8.21 23.51
CA LEU A 232 5.06 8.40 22.60
C LEU A 232 5.13 7.30 21.53
N PHE A 233 5.03 7.69 20.27
CA PHE A 233 5.09 6.83 19.07
C PHE A 233 4.03 5.70 18.99
N ARG A 234 2.99 5.74 19.82
CA ARG A 234 1.84 4.80 19.77
C ARG A 234 0.81 5.18 18.73
N ASN A 235 0.69 6.47 18.41
CA ASN A 235 -0.22 6.98 17.39
C ASN A 235 0.37 6.76 15.99
N ASP A 236 -0.48 6.49 15.00
CA ASP A 236 -0.05 6.24 13.63
C ASP A 236 0.19 7.56 12.87
N THR A 237 1.34 8.17 13.14
CA THR A 237 1.82 9.38 12.43
C THR A 237 2.72 9.01 11.27
N ILE A 238 2.96 9.96 10.35
CA ILE A 238 3.96 9.77 9.29
C ILE A 238 5.35 9.38 9.82
N SER A 239 5.77 9.88 10.98
CA SER A 239 7.07 9.52 11.56
C SER A 239 7.12 8.03 11.95
N THR A 240 6.04 7.51 12.54
CA THR A 240 5.95 6.11 12.97
C THR A 240 5.79 5.16 11.78
N LYS A 241 5.06 5.57 10.73
CA LYS A 241 4.96 4.84 9.45
C LYS A 241 6.32 4.76 8.76
N THR A 242 7.02 5.89 8.65
CA THR A 242 8.36 5.97 8.03
C THR A 242 9.36 5.13 8.82
N THR A 243 9.30 5.18 10.16
CA THR A 243 10.13 4.35 11.06
C THR A 243 9.85 2.86 10.88
N ARG A 244 8.57 2.45 10.83
CA ARG A 244 8.18 1.06 10.55
C ARG A 244 8.75 0.57 9.23
N ASN A 245 8.60 1.36 8.16
CA ASN A 245 9.10 1.02 6.84
C ASN A 245 10.64 0.98 6.78
N TYR A 246 11.33 1.83 7.56
CA TYR A 246 12.78 1.74 7.74
C TYR A 246 13.19 0.40 8.37
N PHE A 247 12.61 0.04 9.52
CA PHE A 247 12.93 -1.22 10.19
C PHE A 247 12.60 -2.45 9.35
N LYS A 248 11.46 -2.44 8.65
CA LYS A 248 11.12 -3.50 7.71
C LYS A 248 12.17 -3.61 6.60
N MET A 249 12.64 -2.49 6.05
CA MET A 249 13.65 -2.49 4.98
C MET A 249 15.02 -2.98 5.47
N ILE A 250 15.47 -2.56 6.66
CA ILE A 250 16.84 -2.81 7.10
C ILE A 250 17.00 -3.95 8.10
N GLY A 251 15.92 -4.35 8.75
CA GLY A 251 15.89 -5.40 9.77
C GLY A 251 15.23 -6.68 9.28
N ASN A 252 14.90 -6.80 7.99
CA ASN A 252 14.23 -8.00 7.49
C ASN A 252 15.06 -9.27 7.76
N ASP A 253 16.35 -9.21 7.47
CA ASP A 253 17.27 -10.32 7.73
C ASP A 253 17.30 -10.67 9.23
N TYR A 254 17.29 -9.66 10.12
CA TYR A 254 17.21 -9.88 11.56
C TYR A 254 15.94 -10.63 11.97
N VAL A 255 14.74 -10.18 11.56
CA VAL A 255 13.50 -10.90 11.92
C VAL A 255 13.45 -12.29 11.30
N HIS A 256 14.00 -12.47 10.10
CA HIS A 256 14.08 -13.78 9.50
C HIS A 256 14.92 -14.76 10.31
N HIS A 257 16.14 -14.36 10.72
CA HIS A 257 17.03 -15.21 11.51
C HIS A 257 16.48 -15.46 12.92
N THR A 258 15.86 -14.45 13.54
CA THR A 258 15.43 -14.52 14.94
C THR A 258 14.06 -15.19 15.10
N LEU A 259 13.08 -14.90 14.22
CA LEU A 259 11.68 -15.25 14.47
C LEU A 259 11.12 -16.34 13.54
N SER A 260 11.70 -16.56 12.34
CA SER A 260 11.06 -17.41 11.32
C SER A 260 10.78 -18.83 11.81
N GLN A 261 11.76 -19.46 12.47
CA GLN A 261 11.63 -20.85 12.92
C GLN A 261 10.48 -21.01 13.92
N LEU A 262 10.39 -20.11 14.90
CA LEU A 262 9.33 -20.15 15.92
C LEU A 262 7.95 -19.84 15.33
N ILE A 263 7.86 -18.82 14.46
CA ILE A 263 6.60 -18.46 13.78
C ILE A 263 6.12 -19.64 12.93
N GLN A 264 6.98 -20.24 12.12
CA GLN A 264 6.62 -21.38 11.27
C GLN A 264 6.24 -22.61 12.11
N ARG A 265 6.88 -22.83 13.27
CA ARG A 265 6.49 -23.90 14.21
C ARG A 265 5.08 -23.69 14.77
N VAL A 266 4.74 -22.47 15.19
CA VAL A 266 3.39 -22.14 15.67
C VAL A 266 2.35 -22.30 14.56
N ILE A 267 2.68 -21.92 13.32
CA ILE A 267 1.79 -22.10 12.17
C ILE A 267 1.59 -23.59 11.83
N ALA A 268 2.64 -24.41 11.95
CA ALA A 268 2.58 -25.85 11.68
C ALA A 268 1.79 -26.62 12.75
N PHE A 269 1.86 -26.16 14.01
CA PHE A 269 1.21 -26.81 15.16
C PHE A 269 0.35 -25.80 15.94
N PRO A 270 -0.78 -25.33 15.38
CA PRO A 270 -1.52 -24.18 15.94
C PRO A 270 -2.39 -24.51 17.16
N LYS A 271 -2.51 -25.78 17.54
CA LYS A 271 -3.41 -26.22 18.61
C LYS A 271 -2.80 -26.13 20.01
N GLY A 272 -3.65 -25.90 21.00
CA GLY A 272 -3.29 -25.91 22.42
C GLY A 272 -2.67 -24.62 22.94
N TYR A 273 -3.03 -23.48 22.33
CA TYR A 273 -2.65 -22.15 22.80
C TYR A 273 -3.84 -21.28 23.22
N GLU A 274 -5.09 -21.74 23.00
CA GLU A 274 -6.26 -20.97 23.44
C GLU A 274 -6.38 -21.01 24.97
N VAL A 275 -6.50 -19.83 25.56
CA VAL A 275 -6.53 -19.61 27.01
C VAL A 275 -7.80 -18.88 27.44
N ASP A 276 -8.66 -18.47 26.50
CA ASP A 276 -9.98 -17.91 26.75
C ASP A 276 -11.03 -19.03 26.83
N PRO A 277 -11.54 -19.37 28.03
CA PRO A 277 -12.50 -20.47 28.18
C PRO A 277 -13.78 -20.27 27.36
N SER A 278 -14.14 -19.03 27.03
CA SER A 278 -15.33 -18.73 26.22
C SER A 278 -15.19 -19.10 24.74
N LYS A 279 -13.95 -19.32 24.28
CA LYS A 279 -13.62 -19.68 22.89
C LYS A 279 -13.22 -21.14 22.72
N MET A 280 -13.03 -21.85 23.83
CA MET A 280 -12.70 -23.27 23.83
C MET A 280 -13.97 -24.11 23.73
N LYS A 281 -13.85 -25.28 23.10
CA LYS A 281 -14.94 -26.26 23.12
C LYS A 281 -15.03 -26.92 24.50
N PRO A 282 -16.21 -27.41 24.92
CA PRO A 282 -16.37 -28.08 26.22
C PRO A 282 -15.37 -29.22 26.46
N GLU A 283 -15.04 -29.99 25.42
CA GLU A 283 -14.07 -31.08 25.45
C GLU A 283 -12.60 -30.62 25.61
N GLU A 284 -12.30 -29.35 25.32
CA GLU A 284 -10.97 -28.77 25.43
C GLU A 284 -10.74 -28.05 26.75
N LEU A 285 -11.81 -27.69 27.49
CA LEU A 285 -11.71 -26.98 28.78
C LEU A 285 -10.79 -27.67 29.81
N PRO A 286 -10.74 -29.01 29.93
CA PRO A 286 -9.79 -29.68 30.82
C PRO A 286 -8.32 -29.37 30.48
N ASN A 287 -8.02 -29.01 29.23
CA ASN A 287 -6.67 -28.69 28.76
C ASN A 287 -6.29 -27.22 28.99
N LEU A 288 -7.17 -26.38 29.56
CA LEU A 288 -6.92 -24.94 29.73
C LEU A 288 -5.58 -24.64 30.42
N LYS A 289 -5.28 -25.34 31.52
CA LYS A 289 -4.03 -25.15 32.25
C LYS A 289 -2.81 -25.55 31.42
N GLN A 290 -2.90 -26.67 30.70
CA GLN A 290 -1.84 -27.11 29.78
C GLN A 290 -1.63 -26.12 28.63
N ASN A 291 -2.70 -25.52 28.10
CA ASN A 291 -2.60 -24.49 27.07
C ASN A 291 -1.91 -23.22 27.60
N GLN A 292 -2.19 -22.83 28.84
CA GLN A 292 -1.53 -21.71 29.52
C GLN A 292 -0.02 -21.97 29.68
N GLU A 293 0.35 -23.16 30.17
CA GLU A 293 1.75 -23.59 30.30
C GLU A 293 2.46 -23.59 28.95
N ARG A 294 1.86 -24.19 27.92
CA ARG A 294 2.41 -24.21 26.55
C ARG A 294 2.56 -22.81 25.96
N LEU A 295 1.62 -21.90 26.21
CA LEU A 295 1.68 -20.51 25.76
C LEU A 295 2.80 -19.74 26.48
N ILE A 296 3.04 -20.01 27.76
CA ILE A 296 4.16 -19.45 28.53
C ILE A 296 5.49 -19.95 27.95
N GLU A 297 5.63 -21.26 27.75
CA GLU A 297 6.84 -21.90 27.21
C GLU A 297 7.22 -21.33 25.84
N ILE A 298 6.28 -21.34 24.87
CA ILE A 298 6.57 -20.81 23.54
C ILE A 298 6.92 -19.33 23.59
N THR A 299 6.26 -18.55 24.46
CA THR A 299 6.54 -17.11 24.58
C THR A 299 7.92 -16.86 25.19
N HIS A 300 8.36 -17.69 26.13
CA HIS A 300 9.74 -17.66 26.64
C HIS A 300 10.74 -17.95 25.53
N GLU A 301 10.51 -18.96 24.69
CA GLU A 301 11.39 -19.23 23.54
C GLU A 301 11.50 -18.02 22.60
N PHE A 302 10.38 -17.33 22.32
CA PHE A 302 10.39 -16.07 21.55
C PHE A 302 11.20 -14.96 22.23
N LEU A 303 11.05 -14.79 23.54
CA LEU A 303 11.80 -13.78 24.30
C LEU A 303 13.30 -14.10 24.33
N ASP A 304 13.67 -15.37 24.48
CA ASP A 304 15.06 -15.81 24.54
C ASP A 304 15.76 -15.53 23.20
N VAL A 305 15.19 -15.94 22.07
CA VAL A 305 15.80 -15.66 20.75
C VAL A 305 15.89 -14.16 20.46
N ILE A 306 14.92 -13.35 20.91
CA ILE A 306 14.97 -11.89 20.76
C ILE A 306 16.09 -11.31 21.64
N PHE A 307 16.17 -11.70 22.90
CA PHE A 307 17.15 -11.15 23.84
C PHE A 307 18.58 -11.61 23.57
N ASP A 308 18.77 -12.78 22.96
CA ASP A 308 20.09 -13.31 22.60
C ASP A 308 20.63 -12.78 21.27
N SER A 309 19.81 -12.08 20.46
CA SER A 309 20.18 -11.61 19.12
C SER A 309 20.48 -10.10 19.04
N THR A 310 20.99 -9.51 20.14
CA THR A 310 21.32 -8.07 20.24
C THR A 310 22.32 -7.58 19.18
N ASP A 311 23.19 -8.45 18.69
CA ASP A 311 24.23 -8.19 17.69
C ASP A 311 23.66 -7.88 16.29
N ARG A 312 22.45 -8.36 15.99
CA ARG A 312 21.78 -8.22 14.68
C ARG A 312 20.74 -7.12 14.64
N VAL A 313 20.40 -6.52 15.79
CA VAL A 313 19.39 -5.48 15.88
C VAL A 313 19.87 -4.22 15.15
N PRO A 314 18.99 -3.51 14.41
CA PRO A 314 19.33 -2.21 13.85
C PRO A 314 19.56 -1.09 14.87
N THR A 315 20.66 -1.13 15.64
CA THR A 315 20.86 -0.26 16.81
C THR A 315 21.16 1.21 16.49
N LYS A 316 21.74 1.54 15.32
CA LYS A 316 22.08 2.94 14.96
C LYS A 316 20.92 3.91 15.14
N PHE A 317 19.73 3.56 14.64
CA PHE A 317 18.55 4.41 14.81
C PHE A 317 18.05 4.42 16.26
N LEU A 318 18.10 3.29 16.96
CA LEU A 318 17.66 3.18 18.36
C LEU A 318 18.53 4.06 19.28
N SER A 319 19.84 4.11 19.05
CA SER A 319 20.75 5.00 19.78
C SER A 319 20.46 6.47 19.55
N LEU A 320 20.20 6.88 18.30
CA LEU A 320 19.78 8.24 17.99
C LEU A 320 18.44 8.58 18.65
N LEU A 321 17.46 7.67 18.55
CA LEU A 321 16.16 7.84 19.19
C LEU A 321 16.28 7.99 20.70
N ARG A 322 17.15 7.21 21.36
CA ARG A 322 17.42 7.32 22.79
C ARG A 322 17.85 8.73 23.17
N VAL A 323 18.80 9.30 22.43
CA VAL A 323 19.30 10.66 22.66
C VAL A 323 18.19 11.69 22.46
N LEU A 324 17.41 11.58 21.39
CA LEU A 324 16.29 12.50 21.12
C LEU A 324 15.23 12.46 22.20
N VAL A 325 14.84 11.27 22.65
CA VAL A 325 13.83 11.10 23.70
C VAL A 325 14.38 11.62 25.02
N LYS A 326 15.64 11.33 25.37
CA LYS A 326 16.28 11.85 26.59
C LYS A 326 16.25 13.38 26.68
N GLN A 327 16.41 14.06 25.55
CA GLN A 327 16.35 15.53 25.49
C GLN A 327 14.94 16.11 25.70
N CYS A 328 13.89 15.36 25.37
CA CYS A 328 12.50 15.84 25.42
C CYS A 328 11.72 15.31 26.63
N PHE A 329 11.93 14.04 26.98
CA PHE A 329 11.24 13.28 28.03
C PHE A 329 12.25 12.40 28.79
N PRO A 330 13.04 12.98 29.72
CA PRO A 330 14.01 12.23 30.51
C PRO A 330 13.37 11.06 31.25
N SER A 331 14.04 9.90 31.29
CA SER A 331 13.56 8.65 31.91
C SER A 331 12.45 7.90 31.14
N LYS A 332 12.09 8.35 29.93
CA LYS A 332 11.11 7.67 29.06
C LYS A 332 11.74 7.03 27.82
N GLU A 333 13.07 7.01 27.75
CA GLU A 333 13.83 6.54 26.61
C GLU A 333 13.54 5.06 26.31
N LEU A 334 13.68 4.18 27.31
CA LEU A 334 13.48 2.74 27.13
C LEU A 334 12.05 2.41 26.70
N ARG A 335 11.06 3.13 27.24
CA ARG A 335 9.66 2.97 26.83
C ARG A 335 9.42 3.37 25.38
N ALA A 336 10.03 4.48 24.93
CA ALA A 336 9.94 4.91 23.54
C ALA A 336 10.65 3.93 22.60
N ILE A 337 11.84 3.43 22.98
CA ILE A 337 12.57 2.40 22.24
C ILE A 337 11.74 1.12 22.17
N GLY A 338 11.15 0.67 23.28
CA GLY A 338 10.29 -0.50 23.32
C GLY A 338 9.05 -0.35 22.44
N THR A 339 8.46 0.85 22.39
CA THR A 339 7.35 1.14 21.48
C THR A 339 7.79 1.04 20.02
N VAL A 340 8.92 1.63 19.64
CA VAL A 340 9.40 1.54 18.25
C VAL A 340 9.82 0.11 17.88
N LEU A 341 10.58 -0.57 18.74
CA LEU A 341 11.16 -1.87 18.44
C LEU A 341 10.14 -3.01 18.51
N PHE A 342 9.32 -3.06 19.56
CA PHE A 342 8.32 -4.12 19.72
C PHE A 342 7.03 -3.76 18.96
N LEU A 343 6.35 -2.66 19.31
CA LEU A 343 5.03 -2.35 18.75
C LEU A 343 5.07 -2.08 17.24
N ARG A 344 6.14 -1.48 16.71
CA ARG A 344 6.22 -1.09 15.30
C ARG A 344 7.05 -2.03 14.42
N PHE A 345 7.73 -3.02 15.00
CA PHE A 345 8.58 -3.91 14.20
C PHE A 345 8.42 -5.39 14.58
N LEU A 346 8.83 -5.81 15.78
CA LEU A 346 8.83 -7.23 16.15
C LEU A 346 7.42 -7.82 16.31
N VAL A 347 6.52 -7.12 16.99
CA VAL A 347 5.14 -7.58 17.18
C VAL A 347 4.39 -7.71 15.85
N PRO A 348 4.44 -6.72 14.93
CA PRO A 348 3.92 -6.88 13.58
C PRO A 348 4.52 -8.06 12.80
N ALA A 349 5.81 -8.35 12.98
CA ALA A 349 6.45 -9.52 12.34
C ALA A 349 5.88 -10.85 12.84
N ILE A 350 5.47 -10.92 14.11
CA ILE A 350 4.82 -12.11 14.69
C ILE A 350 3.35 -12.22 14.24
N THR A 351 2.60 -11.11 14.24
CA THR A 351 1.15 -11.15 13.94
C THR A 351 0.83 -11.15 12.44
N THR A 352 1.70 -10.58 11.62
CA THR A 352 1.54 -10.48 10.16
C THR A 352 2.81 -10.93 9.43
N PRO A 353 3.24 -12.20 9.61
CA PRO A 353 4.54 -12.68 9.14
C PRO A 353 4.73 -12.60 7.61
N GLN A 354 3.65 -12.66 6.84
CA GLN A 354 3.68 -12.47 5.39
C GLN A 354 4.13 -11.07 4.99
N SER A 355 3.88 -10.07 5.84
CA SER A 355 4.32 -8.70 5.56
C SER A 355 5.82 -8.52 5.74
N TYR A 356 6.51 -9.49 6.36
CA TYR A 356 7.96 -9.55 6.54
C TYR A 356 8.57 -10.71 5.74
N ASP A 357 7.85 -11.26 4.77
CA ASP A 357 8.29 -12.36 3.90
C ASP A 357 8.68 -13.67 4.65
N ILE A 358 8.36 -13.78 5.95
CA ILE A 358 8.60 -14.98 6.79
C ILE A 358 7.78 -16.19 6.30
N VAL A 359 6.59 -15.91 5.76
CA VAL A 359 5.72 -16.87 5.09
C VAL A 359 5.25 -16.30 3.75
N PRO A 360 5.01 -17.14 2.73
CA PRO A 360 4.73 -16.66 1.37
C PRO A 360 3.33 -16.06 1.18
N ARG A 361 2.40 -16.34 2.09
CA ARG A 361 0.99 -15.92 2.01
C ARG A 361 0.44 -15.65 3.40
N GLU A 362 -0.68 -14.94 3.45
CA GLU A 362 -1.41 -14.75 4.70
C GLU A 362 -1.71 -16.08 5.39
N VAL A 363 -1.55 -16.10 6.72
CA VAL A 363 -1.83 -17.28 7.54
C VAL A 363 -3.34 -17.54 7.50
N SER A 364 -3.77 -18.57 6.77
CA SER A 364 -5.19 -18.89 6.56
C SER A 364 -5.84 -19.62 7.74
N ASP A 365 -5.06 -20.35 8.53
CA ASP A 365 -5.52 -21.06 9.72
C ASP A 365 -5.87 -20.07 10.86
N ALA A 366 -7.08 -20.20 11.41
CA ALA A 366 -7.58 -19.30 12.45
C ALA A 366 -6.92 -19.52 13.82
N ASP A 367 -6.61 -20.77 14.16
CA ASP A 367 -5.94 -21.14 15.40
C ASP A 367 -4.49 -20.63 15.37
N ALA A 368 -3.82 -20.73 14.22
CA ALA A 368 -2.47 -20.20 14.03
C ALA A 368 -2.43 -18.68 14.22
N ARG A 369 -3.35 -17.94 13.58
CA ARG A 369 -3.46 -16.49 13.77
C ARG A 369 -3.73 -16.13 15.24
N ARG A 370 -4.58 -16.91 15.91
CA ARG A 370 -4.93 -16.71 17.32
C ARG A 370 -3.73 -16.94 18.23
N ALA A 371 -2.98 -18.02 18.04
CA ALA A 371 -1.78 -18.34 18.80
C ALA A 371 -0.70 -17.25 18.66
N LEU A 372 -0.40 -16.84 17.42
CA LEU A 372 0.54 -15.74 17.15
C LEU A 372 0.08 -14.42 17.80
N THR A 373 -1.22 -14.13 17.78
CA THR A 373 -1.78 -12.95 18.45
C THR A 373 -1.62 -12.98 19.96
N LEU A 374 -1.82 -14.15 20.59
CA LEU A 374 -1.64 -14.31 22.05
C LEU A 374 -0.17 -14.12 22.45
N ILE A 375 0.76 -14.75 21.73
CA ILE A 375 2.22 -14.58 21.93
C ILE A 375 2.60 -13.10 21.80
N ALA A 376 2.21 -12.48 20.68
CA ALA A 376 2.47 -11.07 20.42
C ALA A 376 1.89 -10.15 21.50
N LYS A 377 0.70 -10.46 22.01
CA LYS A 377 0.05 -9.69 23.09
C LYS A 377 0.84 -9.76 24.40
N ILE A 378 1.37 -10.93 24.76
CA ILE A 378 2.20 -11.07 25.96
C ILE A 378 3.48 -10.25 25.81
N ILE A 379 4.20 -10.42 24.70
CA ILE A 379 5.44 -9.67 24.40
C ILE A 379 5.15 -8.15 24.39
N GLN A 380 4.03 -7.73 23.81
CA GLN A 380 3.67 -6.31 23.77
C GLN A 380 3.32 -5.74 25.14
N ASN A 381 2.65 -6.50 26.02
CA ASN A 381 2.37 -6.06 27.39
C ASN A 381 3.67 -5.96 28.21
N LEU A 382 4.59 -6.90 28.03
CA LEU A 382 5.92 -6.84 28.62
C LEU A 382 6.70 -5.59 28.16
N ALA A 383 6.72 -5.30 26.85
CA ALA A 383 7.36 -4.12 26.28
C ALA A 383 6.73 -2.79 26.72
N ASN A 384 5.46 -2.82 27.12
CA ASN A 384 4.75 -1.67 27.71
C ASN A 384 4.95 -1.54 29.22
N GLU A 385 5.77 -2.41 29.85
CA GLU A 385 5.99 -2.48 31.30
C GLU A 385 4.70 -2.67 32.12
N MET A 386 3.73 -3.40 31.56
CA MET A 386 2.49 -3.72 32.28
C MET A 386 2.79 -4.73 33.39
N LYS A 387 2.23 -4.48 34.59
CA LYS A 387 2.36 -5.40 35.73
C LYS A 387 1.38 -6.58 35.65
N GLU A 388 0.25 -6.38 34.99
CA GLU A 388 -0.82 -7.36 34.88
C GLU A 388 -1.60 -7.22 33.58
N PHE A 389 -2.20 -8.32 33.13
CA PHE A 389 -3.16 -8.31 32.04
C PHE A 389 -4.53 -7.81 32.50
N LYS A 390 -5.17 -6.99 31.65
CA LYS A 390 -6.52 -6.47 31.90
C LYS A 390 -7.60 -7.53 31.64
N GLU A 391 -7.34 -8.47 30.74
CA GLU A 391 -8.27 -9.54 30.41
C GLU A 391 -8.18 -10.68 31.40
N GLY A 392 -9.31 -11.05 32.03
CA GLY A 392 -9.35 -12.09 33.06
C GLY A 392 -8.75 -13.43 32.62
N TYR A 393 -8.97 -13.83 31.36
CA TYR A 393 -8.40 -15.08 30.81
C TYR A 393 -6.87 -15.06 30.64
N MET A 394 -6.24 -13.87 30.64
CA MET A 394 -4.79 -13.72 30.55
C MET A 394 -4.11 -13.57 31.92
N GLN A 395 -4.86 -13.25 32.98
CA GLN A 395 -4.30 -13.06 34.32
C GLN A 395 -3.49 -14.26 34.87
N PRO A 396 -3.83 -15.53 34.58
CA PRO A 396 -2.99 -16.67 34.96
C PRO A 396 -1.57 -16.62 34.40
N LEU A 397 -1.33 -15.82 33.35
CA LEU A 397 -0.04 -15.66 32.69
C LEU A 397 0.79 -14.51 33.29
N ASN A 398 0.30 -13.77 34.30
CA ASN A 398 0.97 -12.59 34.86
C ASN A 398 2.42 -12.86 35.33
N SER A 399 2.74 -14.10 35.72
CA SER A 399 4.09 -14.51 36.12
C SER A 399 5.13 -14.29 35.02
N ILE A 400 4.76 -14.39 33.73
CA ILE A 400 5.70 -14.16 32.62
C ILE A 400 6.12 -12.68 32.54
N LEU A 401 5.22 -11.75 32.91
CA LEU A 401 5.51 -10.32 32.90
C LEU A 401 6.52 -9.97 33.99
N SER A 402 6.27 -10.43 35.23
CA SER A 402 7.15 -10.16 36.36
C SER A 402 8.53 -10.79 36.18
N THR A 403 8.62 -12.03 35.69
CA THR A 403 9.90 -12.73 35.47
C THR A 403 10.76 -12.06 34.39
N ASN A 404 10.16 -11.47 33.34
CA ASN A 404 10.92 -10.93 32.21
C ASN A 404 11.07 -9.39 32.23
N THR A 405 10.47 -8.67 33.17
CA THR A 405 10.54 -7.19 33.21
C THR A 405 11.98 -6.67 33.32
N GLY A 406 12.84 -7.34 34.10
CA GLY A 406 14.26 -6.98 34.18
C GLY A 406 15.01 -7.26 32.88
N ARG A 407 14.75 -8.43 32.26
CA ARG A 407 15.39 -8.89 31.02
C ARG A 407 15.11 -7.93 29.85
N ILE A 408 13.85 -7.53 29.66
CA ILE A 408 13.50 -6.61 28.57
C ILE A 408 14.12 -5.22 28.75
N LYS A 409 14.22 -4.73 29.99
CA LYS A 409 14.88 -3.44 30.29
C LYS A 409 16.37 -3.49 29.95
N MET A 410 17.05 -4.57 30.35
CA MET A 410 18.46 -4.79 30.02
C MET A 410 18.66 -4.90 28.49
N TYR A 411 17.80 -5.66 27.81
CA TYR A 411 17.84 -5.78 26.36
C TYR A 411 17.68 -4.41 25.67
N LEU A 412 16.63 -3.65 26.04
CA LEU A 412 16.37 -2.31 25.48
C LEU A 412 17.53 -1.34 25.73
N ASP A 413 18.18 -1.45 26.89
CA ASP A 413 19.35 -0.64 27.22
C ASP A 413 20.54 -0.98 26.32
N ILE A 414 20.85 -2.27 26.11
CA ILE A 414 21.95 -2.74 25.26
C ILE A 414 21.76 -2.27 23.82
N VAL A 415 20.60 -2.56 23.21
CA VAL A 415 20.34 -2.29 21.78
C VAL A 415 20.18 -0.80 21.46
N SER A 416 20.16 0.06 22.47
CA SER A 416 20.05 1.52 22.31
C SER A 416 21.28 2.29 22.79
N THR A 417 22.29 1.63 23.36
CA THR A 417 23.51 2.30 23.84
C THR A 417 24.70 2.09 22.91
N VAL A 418 24.85 0.88 22.37
CA VAL A 418 26.01 0.51 21.57
C VAL A 418 25.61 0.40 20.09
N PRO A 419 26.18 1.21 19.19
CA PRO A 419 26.08 0.94 17.77
C PRO A 419 26.76 -0.41 17.51
N ALA A 420 25.99 -1.44 17.16
CA ALA A 420 26.57 -2.68 16.66
C ALA A 420 27.36 -2.33 15.39
N VAL A 421 28.49 -3.00 15.17
CA VAL A 421 29.20 -2.93 13.89
C VAL A 421 28.27 -3.55 12.84
N GLN A 422 27.42 -2.73 12.25
CA GLN A 422 26.54 -3.15 11.18
C GLN A 422 27.41 -3.36 9.94
N THR A 423 27.70 -4.61 9.63
CA THR A 423 28.22 -4.99 8.32
C THR A 423 27.21 -4.54 7.27
N GLU A 424 27.65 -3.79 6.27
CA GLU A 424 26.81 -3.45 5.13
C GLU A 424 26.24 -4.74 4.51
N ASP A 425 24.91 -4.86 4.47
CA ASP A 425 24.24 -6.02 3.89
C ASP A 425 24.51 -6.09 2.39
N LYS A 426 25.42 -6.99 2.00
CA LYS A 426 25.79 -7.27 0.61
C LYS A 426 24.68 -7.98 -0.21
N LYS A 427 23.49 -8.23 0.38
CA LYS A 427 22.42 -9.05 -0.21
C LYS A 427 21.11 -8.31 -0.50
N ARG A 428 21.07 -6.98 -0.43
CA ARG A 428 19.86 -6.24 -0.82
C ARG A 428 19.81 -6.10 -2.34
N GLN A 429 18.61 -6.24 -2.92
CA GLN A 429 18.41 -5.87 -4.32
C GLN A 429 18.90 -4.43 -4.53
N PRO A 430 19.68 -4.17 -5.59
CA PRO A 430 20.19 -2.84 -5.84
C PRO A 430 19.01 -1.89 -6.05
N PHE A 431 18.99 -0.77 -5.32
CA PHE A 431 18.03 0.29 -5.55
C PHE A 431 18.34 0.92 -6.91
N THR A 432 17.53 0.61 -7.91
CA THR A 432 17.79 0.99 -9.29
C THR A 432 17.43 2.45 -9.55
N GLU A 433 17.94 2.99 -10.66
CA GLU A 433 17.52 4.32 -11.12
C GLU A 433 16.00 4.39 -11.37
N ASN A 434 15.41 3.32 -11.88
CA ASN A 434 13.96 3.25 -12.06
C ASN A 434 13.20 3.29 -10.73
N ASP A 435 13.72 2.64 -9.67
CA ASP A 435 13.13 2.71 -8.33
C ASP A 435 13.18 4.13 -7.77
N ARG A 436 14.29 4.85 -8.00
CA ARG A 436 14.44 6.26 -7.66
C ARG A 436 13.38 7.11 -8.36
N LEU A 437 13.24 6.94 -9.67
CA LEU A 437 12.25 7.67 -10.47
C LEU A 437 10.83 7.38 -10.04
N LYS A 438 10.49 6.11 -9.73
CA LYS A 438 9.18 5.74 -9.18
C LYS A 438 8.88 6.44 -7.85
N CYS A 439 9.86 6.48 -6.92
CA CYS A 439 9.70 7.22 -5.66
C CYS A 439 9.51 8.72 -5.88
N LEU A 440 10.30 9.31 -6.78
CA LEU A 440 10.17 10.72 -7.14
C LEU A 440 8.84 11.02 -7.84
N ALA A 441 8.36 10.14 -8.73
CA ALA A 441 7.08 10.27 -9.42
C ALA A 441 5.92 10.36 -8.41
N LEU A 442 5.91 9.49 -7.39
CA LEU A 442 4.87 9.55 -6.36
C LEU A 442 4.91 10.85 -5.55
N ILE A 443 6.11 11.32 -5.20
CA ILE A 443 6.31 12.62 -4.51
C ILE A 443 5.81 13.76 -5.41
N THR A 444 6.19 13.74 -6.69
CA THR A 444 5.78 14.72 -7.71
C THR A 444 4.28 14.74 -7.88
N GLY A 445 3.62 13.59 -8.01
CA GLY A 445 2.17 13.50 -8.16
C GLY A 445 1.40 14.02 -6.94
N ILE A 446 1.91 13.78 -5.73
CA ILE A 446 1.34 14.35 -4.50
C ILE A 446 1.48 15.88 -4.48
N LEU A 447 2.66 16.39 -4.83
CA LEU A 447 2.92 17.83 -4.90
C LEU A 447 2.00 18.50 -5.93
N LEU A 448 1.98 17.99 -7.17
CA LEU A 448 1.19 18.52 -8.28
C LEU A 448 -0.30 18.66 -7.94
N LYS A 449 -0.88 17.62 -7.34
CA LYS A 449 -2.30 17.60 -6.98
C LYS A 449 -2.65 18.60 -5.87
N ASN A 450 -1.65 19.12 -5.14
CA ASN A 450 -1.88 19.86 -3.91
C ASN A 450 -0.94 21.07 -3.72
N LEU A 451 -0.38 21.64 -4.80
CA LEU A 451 0.66 22.68 -4.74
C LEU A 451 0.29 23.85 -3.83
N ASN A 452 -0.93 24.39 -3.95
CA ASN A 452 -1.38 25.55 -3.18
C ASN A 452 -1.47 25.24 -1.68
N ASN A 453 -2.06 24.10 -1.31
CA ASN A 453 -2.14 23.66 0.09
C ASN A 453 -0.74 23.35 0.66
N PHE A 454 0.13 22.75 -0.15
CA PHE A 454 1.51 22.51 0.25
C PHE A 454 2.27 23.81 0.52
N GLU A 455 2.12 24.83 -0.34
CA GLU A 455 2.72 26.15 -0.18
C GLU A 455 2.25 26.84 1.11
N GLU A 456 0.95 26.79 1.41
CA GLU A 456 0.38 27.31 2.66
C GLU A 456 0.99 26.60 3.89
N LYS A 457 1.01 25.26 3.88
CA LYS A 457 1.59 24.45 4.97
C LYS A 457 3.10 24.60 5.10
N LEU A 458 3.79 24.91 4.01
CA LEU A 458 5.20 25.23 4.03
C LEU A 458 5.42 26.54 4.80
N MET A 459 4.63 27.57 4.53
CA MET A 459 4.73 28.86 5.20
C MET A 459 4.35 28.82 6.70
N GLU A 460 3.53 27.86 7.12
CA GLU A 460 3.21 27.61 8.54
C GLU A 460 4.33 26.90 9.33
N ASP A 461 5.36 26.35 8.68
CA ASP A 461 6.38 25.57 9.38
C ASP A 461 7.18 26.46 10.37
N PRO A 462 7.37 26.04 11.64
CA PRO A 462 8.09 26.85 12.63
C PRO A 462 9.53 27.21 12.26
N ARG A 463 10.16 26.47 11.34
CA ARG A 463 11.51 26.78 10.81
C ARG A 463 11.49 27.94 9.81
N MET A 464 10.34 28.29 9.26
CA MET A 464 10.13 29.45 8.38
C MET A 464 10.04 30.78 9.17
N LYS A 465 10.78 30.90 10.28
CA LYS A 465 10.94 32.14 11.05
C LYS A 465 12.27 32.85 10.77
N ASP A 466 13.25 32.12 10.26
CA ASP A 466 14.56 32.65 9.91
C ASP A 466 14.59 33.14 8.45
N SER A 467 15.04 34.39 8.23
CA SER A 467 14.98 35.03 6.91
C SER A 467 15.81 34.32 5.84
N ALA A 468 16.95 33.71 6.19
CA ALA A 468 17.80 33.01 5.25
C ALA A 468 17.19 31.65 4.84
N THR A 469 16.63 30.92 5.83
CA THR A 469 15.90 29.67 5.61
C THR A 469 14.66 29.90 4.73
N ILE A 470 13.89 30.95 5.00
CA ILE A 470 12.71 31.32 4.22
C ILE A 470 13.07 31.56 2.75
N GLN A 471 14.10 32.38 2.50
CA GLN A 471 14.51 32.71 1.13
C GLN A 471 14.92 31.44 0.37
N THR A 472 15.77 30.62 0.96
CA THR A 472 16.27 29.38 0.35
C THR A 472 15.13 28.40 0.05
N VAL A 473 14.23 28.17 1.01
CA VAL A 473 13.12 27.22 0.85
C VAL A 473 12.08 27.72 -0.16
N ARG A 474 11.82 29.03 -0.20
CA ARG A 474 10.92 29.63 -1.21
C ARG A 474 11.49 29.54 -2.61
N GLU A 475 12.78 29.83 -2.79
CA GLU A 475 13.46 29.68 -4.07
C GLU A 475 13.40 28.22 -4.54
N GLN A 476 13.73 27.26 -3.66
CA GLN A 476 13.62 25.84 -3.97
C GLN A 476 12.20 25.41 -4.34
N PHE A 477 11.20 25.85 -3.59
CA PHE A 477 9.82 25.51 -3.89
C PHE A 477 9.36 26.15 -5.19
N HIS A 478 9.75 27.40 -5.47
CA HIS A 478 9.42 28.07 -6.72
C HIS A 478 10.08 27.38 -7.93
N GLU A 479 11.35 26.98 -7.83
CA GLU A 479 12.03 26.21 -8.87
C GLU A 479 11.29 24.89 -9.15
N VAL A 480 10.92 24.15 -8.10
CA VAL A 480 10.15 22.90 -8.22
C VAL A 480 8.77 23.17 -8.83
N LYS A 481 8.05 24.18 -8.34
CA LYS A 481 6.72 24.54 -8.85
C LYS A 481 6.76 24.89 -10.34
N SER A 482 7.68 25.76 -10.73
CA SER A 482 7.90 26.17 -12.12
C SER A 482 8.28 24.99 -13.01
N ALA A 483 9.11 24.08 -12.51
CA ALA A 483 9.48 22.85 -13.22
C ALA A 483 8.29 21.89 -13.41
N LEU A 484 7.43 21.75 -12.41
CA LEU A 484 6.29 20.82 -12.41
C LEU A 484 5.06 21.34 -13.18
N GLU A 485 4.91 22.66 -13.31
CA GLU A 485 3.81 23.29 -14.06
C GLU A 485 4.04 23.31 -15.59
N LYS A 486 5.23 22.92 -16.07
CA LYS A 486 5.51 22.86 -17.52
C LYS A 486 4.57 21.85 -18.22
N PRO A 487 3.98 22.20 -19.38
CA PRO A 487 3.18 21.26 -20.16
C PRO A 487 4.03 20.08 -20.60
N VAL A 488 3.56 18.86 -20.38
CA VAL A 488 4.33 17.65 -20.75
C VAL A 488 4.56 17.59 -22.27
N ASP A 489 3.61 18.12 -23.06
CA ASP A 489 3.70 18.21 -24.53
C ASP A 489 4.84 19.10 -25.05
N SER A 490 5.33 20.01 -24.21
CA SER A 490 6.46 20.89 -24.53
C SER A 490 7.82 20.25 -24.25
N LEU A 491 7.81 19.07 -23.60
CA LEU A 491 9.00 18.34 -23.21
C LEU A 491 9.37 17.36 -24.34
N ASP A 492 10.66 17.17 -24.61
CA ASP A 492 11.13 16.37 -25.77
C ASP A 492 10.96 14.86 -25.51
N VAL A 493 9.71 14.39 -25.48
CA VAL A 493 9.31 13.02 -25.12
C VAL A 493 9.81 11.99 -26.15
N ARG A 494 10.20 12.43 -27.36
CA ARG A 494 10.72 11.55 -28.42
C ARG A 494 12.08 10.93 -28.10
N ALA A 495 12.86 11.53 -27.20
CA ALA A 495 14.09 10.94 -26.67
C ALA A 495 13.83 10.01 -25.46
N ALA A 496 12.75 10.24 -24.70
CA ALA A 496 12.49 9.57 -23.43
C ALA A 496 11.94 8.14 -23.55
N ASN A 497 11.21 7.84 -24.63
CA ASN A 497 10.48 6.57 -24.80
C ASN A 497 11.28 5.44 -25.49
N LYS A 498 12.51 5.69 -25.96
CA LYS A 498 13.25 4.72 -26.78
C LYS A 498 14.32 3.87 -26.07
N ALA A 499 14.63 4.12 -24.80
CA ALA A 499 15.79 3.46 -24.18
C ALA A 499 15.56 2.75 -22.83
N GLU A 500 14.58 3.11 -22.00
CA GLU A 500 14.58 2.64 -20.59
C GLU A 500 13.18 2.52 -19.97
N MET A 501 12.21 1.95 -20.68
CA MET A 501 11.02 1.38 -20.04
C MET A 501 11.12 -0.14 -20.13
N PRO A 502 11.03 -0.89 -19.01
CA PRO A 502 11.12 -2.34 -19.02
C PRO A 502 10.05 -3.01 -19.88
#